data_AF-A0A7G8E8I1-F1
#
_entry.id   AF-A0A7G8E8I1-F1
#
_cell.length_a   1.000
_cell.length_b   1.000
_cell.length_c   1.000
_cell.angle_alpha   90.00
_cell.angle_beta   90.00
_cell.angle_gamma   90.00
#
_symmetry.space_group_name_H-M   'P 1'
#
loop_
_entity.id
_entity.type
_entity.pdbx_description
1 polymer ?
#
loop_
_entity_poly.entity_id
_entity_poly.type
_entity_poly.pdbx_seq_one_letter_code
_entity_poly.pdbx_strand_id
1 'polypeptide(L)'
;MDAVIFNALIGHHDAHAKNFSILYQQQRGILAPLYVLLCTAVYPTLTDKMAMQVGSKVRFSEEQARHWEQLAKAAGLSGAQTKKRLAGIAKQLPSCARGLQTQALYSGQPLVQCIIALIEQR
;
A
#
# COMPACT_ATOMS: atom_id res chain seq x y z
N MET A 1 -1.10 4.54 -9.48
CA MET A 1 -0.94 5.27 -8.20
C MET A 1 -1.63 4.53 -7.04
N ASP A 2 -2.91 4.18 -7.16
CA ASP A 2 -3.65 3.49 -6.08
C ASP A 2 -2.97 2.22 -5.54
N ALA A 3 -2.39 1.39 -6.41
CA ALA A 3 -1.63 0.21 -5.98
C ALA A 3 -0.44 0.56 -5.07
N VAL A 4 0.27 1.65 -5.37
CA VAL A 4 1.41 2.12 -4.56
C VAL A 4 0.92 2.62 -3.21
N ILE A 5 -0.13 3.44 -3.21
CA ILE A 5 -0.78 3.95 -1.98
C ILE A 5 -1.22 2.79 -1.10
N PHE A 6 -1.92 1.80 -1.68
CA PHE A 6 -2.43 0.67 -0.93
C PHE A 6 -1.31 -0.15 -0.28
N ASN A 7 -0.27 -0.52 -1.05
CA ASN A 7 0.89 -1.25 -0.51
C ASN A 7 1.58 -0.50 0.64
N ALA A 8 1.75 0.82 0.53
CA ALA A 8 2.31 1.63 1.60
C ALA A 8 1.43 1.63 2.86
N LEU A 9 0.11 1.83 2.70
CA LEU A 9 -0.82 1.92 3.84
C LEU A 9 -1.07 0.57 4.54
N ILE A 10 -1.01 -0.56 3.83
CA ILE A 10 -1.11 -1.87 4.48
C ILE A 10 0.22 -2.36 5.08
N GLY A 11 1.31 -1.58 4.96
CA GLY A 11 2.62 -2.00 5.45
C GLY A 11 3.26 -3.12 4.63
N HIS A 12 3.06 -3.13 3.32
CA HIS A 12 3.72 -4.05 2.41
C HIS A 12 5.09 -3.52 2.00
N HIS A 13 6.13 -3.90 2.77
CA HIS A 13 7.50 -3.49 2.48
C HIS A 13 8.16 -4.35 1.38
N ASP A 14 7.59 -5.50 1.01
CA ASP A 14 8.13 -6.41 -0.02
C ASP A 14 7.46 -6.24 -1.41
N ALA A 15 6.86 -5.08 -1.69
CA ALA A 15 6.22 -4.79 -2.96
C ALA A 15 7.23 -4.53 -4.12
N HIS A 16 8.08 -5.50 -4.44
CA HIS A 16 9.11 -5.41 -5.47
C HIS A 16 8.57 -5.67 -6.90
N ALA A 17 9.39 -5.39 -7.91
CA ALA A 17 8.97 -5.41 -9.32
C ALA A 17 8.32 -6.74 -9.78
N LYS A 18 8.78 -7.91 -9.31
CA LYS A 18 8.17 -9.20 -9.69
C LYS A 18 6.75 -9.44 -9.13
N ASN A 19 6.28 -8.60 -8.20
CA ASN A 19 4.89 -8.62 -7.69
C ASN A 19 3.92 -7.82 -8.59
N PHE A 20 4.42 -7.26 -9.69
CA PHE A 20 3.61 -6.60 -10.70
C PHE A 20 3.81 -7.31 -12.04
N SER A 21 2.70 -7.57 -12.72
CA SER A 21 2.69 -8.20 -14.05
C SER A 21 1.93 -7.34 -15.04
N ILE A 22 2.35 -7.41 -16.30
CA ILE A 22 1.64 -6.83 -17.43
C ILE A 22 1.03 -7.98 -18.22
N LEU A 23 -0.28 -7.95 -18.42
CA LEU A 23 -0.98 -8.84 -19.33
C LEU A 23 -0.93 -8.25 -20.74
N TYR A 24 -0.55 -9.06 -21.71
CA TYR A 24 -0.56 -8.66 -23.11
C TYR A 24 -1.88 -9.08 -23.75
N GLN A 25 -2.69 -8.08 -24.15
CA GLN A 25 -3.97 -8.29 -24.81
C GLN A 25 -4.07 -7.38 -26.04
N GLN A 26 -4.33 -7.96 -27.21
CA GLN A 26 -4.59 -7.22 -28.46
C GLN A 26 -3.60 -6.05 -28.71
N GLN A 27 -2.29 -6.35 -28.63
CA GLN A 27 -1.19 -5.38 -28.81
C GLN A 27 -1.12 -4.26 -27.75
N ARG A 28 -1.77 -4.42 -26.60
CA ARG A 28 -1.67 -3.50 -25.46
C ARG A 28 -1.24 -4.24 -24.19
N GLY A 29 -0.35 -3.62 -23.43
CA GLY A 29 -0.04 -4.05 -22.07
C GLY A 29 -1.04 -3.44 -21.10
N ILE A 30 -1.72 -4.27 -20.31
CA ILE A 30 -2.55 -3.83 -19.18
C ILE A 30 -1.94 -4.35 -17.88
N LEU A 31 -2.08 -3.60 -16.79
CA LEU A 31 -1.66 -4.09 -15.48
C LEU A 31 -2.54 -5.27 -15.07
N ALA A 32 -1.93 -6.38 -14.64
CA ALA A 32 -2.66 -7.48 -14.03
C ALA A 32 -3.32 -7.02 -12.72
N PRO A 33 -4.40 -7.68 -12.26
CA PRO A 33 -4.87 -7.51 -10.89
C PRO A 33 -3.73 -7.69 -9.89
N LEU A 34 -3.76 -6.93 -8.78
CA LEU A 34 -2.73 -7.04 -7.77
C LEU A 34 -2.72 -8.44 -7.14
N TYR A 35 -1.52 -8.97 -6.93
CA TYR A 35 -1.27 -10.25 -6.27
C TYR A 35 -0.10 -10.10 -5.29
N VAL A 36 0.04 -11.06 -4.37
CA VAL A 36 1.08 -11.04 -3.32
C VAL A 36 0.99 -9.75 -2.52
N LEU A 37 -0.20 -9.44 -1.98
CA LEU A 37 -0.40 -8.32 -1.05
C LEU A 37 -0.21 -8.82 0.37
N LEU A 38 0.76 -8.25 1.09
CA LEU A 38 1.18 -8.72 2.41
C LEU A 38 1.33 -7.55 3.38
N CYS A 39 1.06 -7.77 4.66
CA CYS A 39 1.43 -6.82 5.72
C CYS A 39 2.77 -7.28 6.33
N THR A 40 3.89 -7.00 5.68
CA THR A 40 5.20 -7.42 6.22
C THR A 40 5.60 -6.61 7.45
N ALA A 41 5.02 -5.42 7.62
CA ALA A 41 5.31 -4.51 8.72
C ALA A 41 4.86 -5.02 10.11
N VAL A 42 3.99 -6.04 10.20
CA VAL A 42 3.66 -6.66 11.50
C VAL A 42 4.73 -7.63 12.01
N TYR A 43 5.75 -7.94 11.21
CA TYR A 43 6.84 -8.84 11.59
C TYR A 43 8.10 -8.04 11.95
N PRO A 44 8.45 -7.89 13.25
CA PRO A 44 9.53 -7.02 13.69
C PRO A 44 10.93 -7.51 13.29
N THR A 45 11.06 -8.77 12.91
CA THR A 45 12.33 -9.37 12.45
C THR A 45 12.60 -9.11 10.97
N LEU A 46 11.61 -8.65 10.20
CA LEU A 46 11.77 -8.29 8.80
C LEU A 46 12.22 -6.83 8.67
N THR A 47 12.78 -6.50 7.51
CA THR A 47 13.18 -5.12 7.24
C THR A 47 11.96 -4.18 7.19
N ASP A 48 12.14 -2.99 7.75
CA ASP A 48 11.22 -1.86 7.65
C ASP A 48 11.51 -0.96 6.42
N LYS A 49 12.45 -1.36 5.56
CA LYS A 49 12.71 -0.71 4.27
C LYS A 49 11.71 -1.22 3.23
N MET A 50 11.04 -0.30 2.55
CA MET A 50 10.19 -0.61 1.41
C MET A 50 11.03 -0.99 0.19
N ALA A 51 10.56 -1.97 -0.57
CA ALA A 51 11.20 -2.45 -1.80
C ALA A 51 11.26 -1.37 -2.89
N MET A 52 10.31 -0.44 -2.90
CA MET A 52 10.29 0.73 -3.78
C MET A 52 10.11 1.99 -2.95
N GLN A 53 10.85 3.04 -3.29
CA GLN A 53 10.80 4.32 -2.57
C GLN A 53 9.56 5.15 -2.93
N VAL A 54 9.07 5.93 -1.97
CA VAL A 54 8.06 6.98 -2.20
C VAL A 54 8.77 8.33 -2.19
N GLY A 55 8.85 8.97 -3.35
CA GLY A 55 9.67 10.18 -3.53
C GLY A 55 11.13 9.86 -3.24
N SER A 56 11.69 10.48 -2.21
CA SER A 56 13.06 10.24 -1.75
C SER A 56 13.17 9.32 -0.52
N LYS A 57 12.07 8.67 -0.10
CA LYS A 57 11.98 7.91 1.15
C LYS A 57 11.85 6.42 0.93
N VAL A 58 12.67 5.65 1.65
CA VAL A 58 12.68 4.18 1.63
C VAL A 58 12.00 3.57 2.87
N ARG A 59 11.58 4.40 3.83
CA ARG A 59 10.87 3.97 5.04
C ARG A 59 9.56 4.73 5.16
N PHE A 60 8.48 4.02 5.51
CA PHE A 60 7.16 4.63 5.67
C PHE A 60 7.16 5.70 6.77
N SER A 61 7.88 5.48 7.87
CA SER A 61 7.99 6.43 9.00
C SER A 61 8.63 7.77 8.63
N GLU A 62 9.34 7.85 7.50
CA GLU A 62 9.96 9.07 7.01
C GLU A 62 9.10 9.80 5.97
N GLU A 63 8.00 9.18 5.54
CA GLU A 63 7.11 9.72 4.53
C GLU A 63 6.35 10.94 5.04
N GLN A 64 6.04 11.83 4.12
CA GLN A 64 5.29 13.05 4.33
C GLN A 64 4.56 13.36 3.02
N ALA A 65 3.51 14.19 3.07
CA ALA A 65 2.74 14.56 1.89
C ALA A 65 3.59 15.04 0.71
N ARG A 66 4.70 15.76 0.97
CA ARG A 66 5.63 16.23 -0.07
C ARG A 66 6.35 15.09 -0.83
N HIS A 67 6.59 13.94 -0.20
CA HIS A 67 7.25 12.81 -0.87
C HIS A 67 6.30 12.12 -1.86
N TRP A 68 5.00 12.10 -1.55
CA TRP A 68 3.96 11.65 -2.47
C TRP A 68 3.77 12.62 -3.65
N GLU A 69 3.90 13.93 -3.43
CA GLU A 69 3.93 14.91 -4.52
C GLU A 69 5.15 14.74 -5.43
N GLN A 70 6.33 14.47 -4.85
CA GLN A 70 7.55 14.16 -5.61
C GLN A 70 7.35 12.91 -6.48
N LEU A 71 6.83 11.82 -5.90
CA LEU A 71 6.51 10.60 -6.63
C LEU A 71 5.51 10.88 -7.77
N ALA A 72 4.44 11.61 -7.48
CA ALA A 72 3.43 11.96 -8.48
C ALA A 72 4.04 12.75 -9.64
N LYS A 73 4.84 13.78 -9.33
CA LYS A 73 5.51 14.60 -10.36
C LYS A 73 6.46 13.75 -11.21
N ALA A 74 7.24 12.87 -10.60
CA ALA A 74 8.15 11.97 -11.31
C ALA A 74 7.39 10.99 -12.24
N ALA A 75 6.17 10.60 -11.87
CA ALA A 75 5.28 9.77 -12.67
C ALA A 75 4.42 10.55 -13.68
N GLY A 76 4.60 11.87 -13.84
CA GLY A 76 3.79 12.70 -14.74
C GLY A 76 2.35 12.93 -14.25
N LEU A 77 2.09 12.76 -12.96
CA LEU A 77 0.76 12.89 -12.34
C LEU A 77 0.65 14.17 -11.50
N SER A 78 -0.60 14.60 -11.26
CA SER A 78 -0.86 15.72 -10.34
C SER A 78 -0.57 15.35 -8.89
N GLY A 79 0.31 16.11 -8.24
CA GLY A 79 0.60 15.98 -6.81
C GLY A 79 -0.63 16.24 -5.94
N ALA A 80 -1.45 17.24 -6.28
CA ALA A 80 -2.67 17.56 -5.56
C ALA A 80 -3.71 16.42 -5.62
N GLN A 81 -3.93 15.85 -6.81
CA GLN A 81 -4.84 14.71 -6.97
C GLN A 81 -4.30 13.46 -6.27
N THR A 82 -3.00 13.21 -6.34
CA THR A 82 -2.35 12.09 -5.63
C THR A 82 -2.53 12.21 -4.12
N LYS A 83 -2.29 13.38 -3.52
CA LYS A 83 -2.54 13.62 -2.10
C LYS A 83 -4.01 13.40 -1.72
N LYS A 84 -4.93 13.92 -2.52
CA LYS A 84 -6.37 13.71 -2.30
C LYS A 84 -6.73 12.22 -2.33
N ARG A 85 -6.15 11.46 -3.27
CA ARG A 85 -6.37 10.02 -3.39
C ARG A 85 -5.77 9.25 -2.22
N LEU A 86 -4.55 9.58 -1.79
CA LEU A 86 -3.90 9.03 -0.60
C LEU A 86 -4.78 9.21 0.64
N ALA A 87 -5.18 10.45 0.93
CA ALA A 87 -6.03 10.75 2.09
C ALA A 87 -7.39 10.03 2.01
N GLY A 88 -7.96 9.89 0.80
CA GLY A 88 -9.20 9.16 0.58
C GLY A 88 -9.07 7.66 0.92
N ILE A 89 -8.00 7.01 0.48
CA ILE A 89 -7.76 5.59 0.75
C ILE A 89 -7.43 5.39 2.24
N ALA A 90 -6.55 6.21 2.82
CA ALA A 90 -6.22 6.16 4.25
C ALA A 90 -7.45 6.31 5.15
N LYS A 91 -8.39 7.19 4.77
CA LYS A 91 -9.65 7.36 5.50
C LYS A 91 -10.57 6.13 5.42
N GLN A 92 -10.60 5.43 4.30
CA GLN A 92 -11.51 4.30 4.07
C GLN A 92 -10.96 2.98 4.62
N LEU A 93 -9.64 2.79 4.53
CA LEU A 93 -8.98 1.51 4.76
C LEU A 93 -9.27 0.89 6.15
N PRO A 94 -9.24 1.63 7.28
CA PRO A 94 -9.57 1.07 8.59
C PRO A 94 -10.98 0.48 8.66
N SER A 95 -11.97 1.20 8.11
CA SER A 95 -13.37 0.74 8.12
C SER A 95 -13.56 -0.53 7.29
N CYS A 96 -12.90 -0.63 6.13
CA CYS A 96 -12.90 -1.84 5.33
C CYS A 96 -12.24 -3.00 6.05
N ALA A 97 -11.09 -2.77 6.70
CA ALA A 97 -10.36 -3.79 7.44
C ALA A 97 -11.16 -4.33 8.64
N ARG A 98 -11.82 -3.43 9.40
CA ARG A 98 -12.76 -3.81 10.47
C ARG A 98 -13.96 -4.58 9.94
N GLY A 99 -14.52 -4.18 8.80
CA GLY A 99 -15.58 -4.93 8.14
C GLY A 99 -15.17 -6.36 7.80
N LEU A 100 -13.98 -6.54 7.22
CA LEU A 100 -13.43 -7.86 6.91
C LEU A 100 -13.18 -8.71 8.17
N GLN A 101 -12.76 -8.10 9.28
CA GLN A 101 -12.55 -8.81 10.56
C GLN A 101 -13.79 -9.57 11.04
N THR A 102 -14.98 -9.09 10.71
CA THR A 102 -16.24 -9.73 11.12
C THR A 102 -16.54 -11.05 10.40
N GLN A 103 -15.86 -11.32 9.28
CA GLN A 103 -16.06 -12.55 8.53
C GLN A 103 -15.49 -13.75 9.29
N ALA A 104 -16.16 -14.90 9.21
CA ALA A 104 -15.78 -16.11 9.93
C ALA A 104 -14.33 -16.55 9.70
N LEU A 105 -13.79 -16.30 8.50
CA LEU A 105 -12.41 -16.63 8.16
C LEU A 105 -11.38 -15.83 8.97
N TYR A 106 -11.70 -14.58 9.36
CA TYR A 106 -10.76 -13.63 9.95
C TYR A 106 -11.06 -13.32 11.43
N SER A 107 -12.27 -13.64 11.88
CA SER A 107 -12.71 -13.39 13.25
C SER A 107 -11.84 -14.11 14.28
N GLY A 108 -11.51 -13.43 15.37
CA GLY A 108 -10.72 -13.97 16.48
C GLY A 108 -9.23 -14.21 16.19
N GLN A 109 -8.73 -13.92 14.98
CA GLN A 109 -7.32 -14.13 14.65
C GLN A 109 -6.41 -13.01 15.21
N PRO A 110 -5.42 -13.32 16.08
CA PRO A 110 -4.53 -12.31 16.65
C PRO A 110 -3.73 -11.54 15.59
N LEU A 111 -3.27 -12.22 14.55
CA LEU A 111 -2.51 -11.59 13.46
C LEU A 111 -3.36 -10.57 12.71
N VAL A 112 -4.63 -10.87 12.44
CA VAL A 112 -5.56 -9.94 11.81
C VAL A 112 -5.75 -8.68 12.67
N GLN A 113 -5.85 -8.84 13.99
CA GLN A 113 -5.91 -7.69 14.90
C GLN A 113 -4.64 -6.83 14.85
N CYS A 114 -3.45 -7.43 14.76
CA CYS A 114 -2.19 -6.69 14.58
C CYS A 114 -2.16 -5.91 13.26
N ILE A 115 -2.62 -6.53 12.17
CA ILE A 115 -2.68 -5.87 10.85
C ILE A 115 -3.64 -4.68 10.88
N ILE A 116 -4.82 -4.84 11.50
CA ILE A 116 -5.80 -3.75 11.63
C ILE A 116 -5.26 -2.61 12.48
N ALA A 117 -4.63 -2.92 13.63
CA ALA A 117 -4.03 -1.91 14.49
C ALA A 117 -2.93 -1.12 13.77
N LEU A 118 -2.15 -1.79 12.90
CA LEU A 118 -1.14 -1.14 12.06
C LEU A 118 -1.78 -0.24 11.00
N ILE A 119 -2.85 -0.69 10.34
CA ILE A 119 -3.60 0.11 9.35
C ILE A 119 -4.20 1.36 9.99
N GLU A 120 -4.72 1.26 11.22
CA GLU A 120 -5.32 2.39 11.95
C GLU A 120 -4.33 3.50 12.32
N GLN A 121 -3.02 3.20 12.30
CA GLN A 121 -1.96 4.16 12.61
C GLN A 121 -1.38 4.87 11.37
N ARG A 122 -1.80 4.48 10.15
CA ARG A 122 -1.22 4.94 8.87
C ARG A 122 -2.18 5.82 8.07
#